data_AF-A0A941WG13-F1
#
_entry.id   AF-A0A941WG13-F1
#
_cell.length_a   1.000
_cell.length_b   1.000
_cell.length_c   1.000
_cell.angle_alpha   90.00
_cell.angle_beta   90.00
_cell.angle_gamma   90.00
#
_symmetry.space_group_name_H-M   'P 1'
#
loop_
_entity.id
_entity.type
_entity.pdbx_description
1 polymer ?
#
loop_
_entity_poly.entity_id
_entity_poly.type
_entity_poly.pdbx_seq_one_letter_code
_entity_poly.pdbx_strand_id
1 'polypeptide(L)'
;MRTLTLTRKKSFVGCTCAVMIYLYCPQEEATEYLGNIPCKKVGELKNGQSASYEIGEDATVVFVAFSSSTPRSFYVRYSVPAGTENVALMTKPKFNQLEGNP
;
A
#
# COMPACT_ATOMS: atom_id res chain seq x y z
N MET A 1 8.35 9.61 15.50
CA MET A 1 8.46 8.94 14.17
C MET A 1 8.68 7.46 14.41
N ARG A 2 7.96 6.59 13.70
CA ARG A 2 8.11 5.13 13.82
C ARG A 2 8.18 4.47 12.45
N THR A 3 8.56 3.19 12.42
CA THR A 3 8.78 2.47 11.18
C THR A 3 7.61 1.54 10.85
N LEU A 4 7.08 1.67 9.63
CA LEU A 4 6.17 0.72 9.00
C LEU A 4 6.96 -0.20 8.07
N THR A 5 7.11 -1.46 8.44
CA THR A 5 7.67 -2.50 7.56
C THR A 5 6.56 -3.21 6.83
N LEU A 6 6.54 -3.11 5.51
CA LEU A 6 5.53 -3.75 4.67
C LEU A 6 6.18 -4.84 3.81
N THR A 7 5.65 -6.06 3.92
CA THR A 7 6.15 -7.23 3.19
C THR A 7 5.11 -7.71 2.20
N ARG A 8 5.49 -7.80 0.92
CA ARG A 8 4.67 -8.44 -0.10
C ARG A 8 4.96 -9.94 -0.12
N LYS A 9 3.94 -10.75 0.16
CA LYS A 9 4.04 -12.21 0.05
C LYS A 9 4.33 -12.59 -1.41
N LYS A 10 5.31 -13.48 -1.60
CA LYS A 10 5.61 -14.06 -2.91
C LYS A 10 4.35 -14.72 -3.49
N SER A 11 4.10 -14.44 -4.76
CA SER A 11 3.06 -15.08 -5.55
C SER A 11 3.61 -15.46 -6.91
N PHE A 12 3.21 -16.62 -7.42
CA PHE A 12 3.50 -16.99 -8.81
C PHE A 12 2.59 -16.18 -9.75
N VAL A 13 1.31 -16.04 -9.39
CA VAL A 13 0.36 -15.17 -10.08
C VAL A 13 0.68 -13.71 -9.76
N GLY A 14 0.97 -12.91 -10.79
CA GLY A 14 1.39 -11.51 -10.70
C GLY A 14 2.82 -11.31 -10.20
N CYS A 15 3.71 -12.28 -10.44
CA CYS A 15 5.11 -12.21 -10.03
C CYS A 15 5.91 -11.06 -10.68
N THR A 16 5.45 -10.57 -11.83
CA THR A 16 6.03 -9.44 -12.58
C THR A 16 5.47 -8.09 -12.16
N CYS A 17 4.26 -8.03 -11.60
CA CYS A 17 3.62 -6.79 -11.20
C CYS A 17 4.31 -6.23 -9.95
N ALA A 18 4.50 -4.91 -9.86
CA ALA A 18 4.84 -4.22 -8.61
C ALA A 18 3.54 -3.75 -7.93
N VAL A 19 3.57 -3.60 -6.61
CA VAL A 19 2.46 -2.98 -5.86
C VAL A 19 2.91 -1.64 -5.34
N MET A 20 2.04 -0.64 -5.39
CA MET A 20 2.37 0.70 -4.90
C MET A 20 1.80 0.91 -3.51
N ILE A 21 2.59 1.59 -2.69
CA ILE A 21 2.26 1.87 -1.30
C ILE A 21 1.92 3.35 -1.19
N TYR A 22 0.75 3.61 -0.63
CA TYR A 22 0.24 4.94 -0.38
C TYR A 22 -0.10 5.10 1.09
N LEU A 23 0.13 6.30 1.62
CA LEU A 23 -0.36 6.72 2.92
C LEU A 23 -1.47 7.74 2.74
N TYR A 24 -2.48 7.67 3.60
CA TYR A 24 -3.44 8.75 3.72
C TYR A 24 -2.74 10.02 4.20
N CYS A 25 -3.06 11.16 3.59
CA CYS A 25 -2.56 12.47 3.98
C CYS A 25 -3.63 13.55 3.80
N PRO A 26 -3.46 14.74 4.41
CA PRO A 26 -4.29 15.90 4.13
C PRO A 26 -4.26 16.27 2.64
N GLN A 27 -5.33 16.88 2.14
CA GLN A 27 -5.48 17.22 0.72
C GLN A 27 -4.35 18.12 0.18
N GLU A 28 -3.82 18.99 1.04
CA GLU A 28 -2.73 19.92 0.72
C GLU A 28 -1.40 19.21 0.42
N GLU A 29 -1.20 18.01 0.98
CA GLU A 29 0.02 17.20 0.83
C GLU A 29 -0.17 16.02 -0.14
N ALA A 30 -1.36 15.90 -0.75
CA ALA A 30 -1.72 14.77 -1.59
C ALA A 30 -0.96 14.83 -2.92
N THR A 31 -0.23 13.74 -3.22
CA THR A 31 0.44 13.58 -4.53
C THR A 31 -0.45 12.83 -5.51
N GLU A 32 -1.33 11.94 -5.01
CA GLU A 32 -2.23 11.12 -5.80
C GLU A 32 -3.58 10.95 -5.09
N TYR A 33 -4.60 10.57 -5.85
CA TYR A 33 -5.93 10.30 -5.31
C TYR A 33 -6.36 8.87 -5.64
N LEU A 34 -6.66 8.08 -4.61
CA LEU A 34 -7.31 6.78 -4.77
C LEU A 34 -8.83 6.99 -4.76
N GLY A 35 -9.36 7.42 -5.91
CA GLY A 35 -10.75 7.90 -6.00
C GLY A 35 -10.86 9.33 -5.47
N ASN A 36 -11.61 9.53 -4.39
CA ASN A 36 -11.69 10.82 -3.68
C ASN A 36 -10.85 10.86 -2.39
N ILE A 37 -9.98 9.85 -2.20
CA ILE A 37 -9.14 9.75 -1.00
C ILE A 37 -7.78 10.39 -1.32
N PRO A 38 -7.41 11.50 -0.62
CA PRO A 38 -6.10 12.10 -0.77
C PRO A 38 -5.01 11.19 -0.19
N CYS A 39 -4.00 10.93 -1.00
CA CYS A 39 -2.93 10.00 -0.67
C CYS A 39 -1.55 10.52 -1.10
N LYS A 40 -0.52 10.07 -0.40
CA LYS A 40 0.87 10.26 -0.78
C LYS A 40 1.50 8.92 -1.14
N LYS A 41 2.08 8.81 -2.32
CA LYS A 41 2.84 7.61 -2.72
C LYS A 41 4.17 7.59 -1.96
N VAL A 42 4.42 6.51 -1.22
CA VAL A 42 5.65 6.36 -0.42
C VAL A 42 6.61 5.32 -0.98
N GLY A 43 6.15 4.47 -1.89
CA GLY A 43 7.04 3.56 -2.60
C GLY A 43 6.33 2.45 -3.36
N GLU A 44 7.10 1.43 -3.70
CA GLU A 44 6.64 0.23 -4.39
C GLU A 44 7.31 -1.02 -3.85
N LEU A 45 6.64 -2.17 -3.98
CA LEU A 45 7.16 -3.48 -3.62
C LEU A 45 7.06 -4.48 -4.77
N LYS A 46 8.21 -5.04 -5.15
CA LYS A 46 8.32 -6.17 -6.07
C LYS A 46 7.96 -7.48 -5.37
N ASN A 47 7.88 -8.56 -6.14
CA ASN A 47 7.38 -9.83 -5.65
C ASN A 47 8.29 -10.41 -4.55
N GLY A 48 7.72 -10.64 -3.36
CA GLY A 48 8.50 -11.12 -2.21
C GLY A 48 9.31 -10.06 -1.49
N GLN A 49 9.23 -8.79 -1.89
CA GLN A 49 10.02 -7.72 -1.30
C GLN A 49 9.41 -7.24 0.03
N SER A 50 10.31 -6.87 0.94
CA SER A 50 9.99 -6.08 2.13
C SER A 50 10.67 -4.72 2.04
N ALA A 51 9.97 -3.67 2.46
CA ALA A 51 10.55 -2.34 2.63
C ALA A 51 9.98 -1.66 3.87
N SER A 52 10.72 -0.68 4.36
CA SER A 52 10.37 0.09 5.55
C SER A 52 10.12 1.54 5.16
N TYR A 53 9.08 2.13 5.75
CA TYR A 53 8.65 3.50 5.51
C TYR A 53 8.48 4.20 6.85
N GLU A 54 8.92 5.46 6.94
CA GLU A 54 8.66 6.26 8.13
C GLU A 54 7.21 6.73 8.16
N ILE A 55 6.55 6.56 9.31
CA ILE A 55 5.20 7.06 9.56
C ILE A 55 5.17 7.83 10.89
N GLY A 56 4.17 8.70 11.00
CA GLY A 56 3.87 9.40 12.25
C GLY A 56 3.40 8.46 13.36
N GLU A 57 3.33 9.04 14.56
CA GLU A 57 2.79 8.36 15.75
C GLU A 57 1.26 8.38 15.80
N ASP A 58 0.63 9.27 15.01
CA ASP A 58 -0.81 9.32 14.85
C ASP A 58 -1.36 8.09 14.12
N ALA A 59 -2.67 7.90 14.27
CA ALA A 59 -3.38 6.88 13.51
C ALA A 59 -3.35 7.25 12.02
N THR A 60 -3.04 6.27 11.17
CA THR A 60 -2.96 6.47 9.73
C THR A 60 -3.53 5.29 8.97
N VAL A 61 -3.66 5.45 7.66
CA VAL A 61 -4.19 4.45 6.76
C VAL A 61 -3.17 4.21 5.65
N VAL A 62 -2.83 2.94 5.47
CA VAL A 62 -1.94 2.48 4.41
C VAL A 62 -2.79 1.82 3.33
N PHE A 63 -2.60 2.22 2.08
CA PHE A 63 -3.19 1.58 0.93
C PHE A 63 -2.12 0.88 0.11
N VAL A 64 -2.39 -0.37 -0.24
CA VAL A 64 -1.55 -1.16 -1.14
C VAL A 64 -2.33 -1.38 -2.42
N ALA A 65 -1.97 -0.66 -3.48
CA ALA A 65 -2.60 -0.79 -4.78
C ALA A 65 -1.82 -1.79 -5.66
N PHE A 66 -2.55 -2.64 -6.37
CA PHE A 66 -1.98 -3.76 -7.12
C PHE A 66 -1.83 -3.48 -8.63
N SER A 67 -2.20 -2.28 -9.10
CA SER A 67 -2.10 -1.87 -10.50
C SER A 67 -1.75 -0.39 -10.59
N SER A 68 -0.63 -0.06 -11.23
CA SER A 68 -0.20 1.32 -11.50
C SER A 68 -1.13 2.10 -12.40
N SER A 69 -1.79 1.43 -13.34
CA SER A 69 -2.69 2.05 -14.29
C SER A 69 -4.08 2.30 -13.69
N THR A 70 -4.52 1.45 -12.76
CA THR A 70 -5.86 1.52 -12.14
C THR A 70 -5.79 1.32 -10.63
N PRO A 71 -5.05 2.17 -9.89
CA PRO A 71 -4.79 1.97 -8.47
C PRO A 71 -6.06 2.09 -7.62
N ARG A 72 -7.02 2.90 -8.06
CA ARG A 72 -8.34 3.08 -7.40
C ARG A 72 -9.23 1.84 -7.44
N SER A 73 -9.05 0.97 -8.45
CA SER A 73 -9.92 -0.18 -8.66
C SER A 73 -9.50 -1.38 -7.83
N PHE A 74 -8.22 -1.46 -7.47
CA PHE A 74 -7.64 -2.65 -6.83
C PHE A 74 -6.61 -2.26 -5.79
N TYR A 75 -7.08 -2.05 -4.56
CA TYR A 75 -6.22 -1.86 -3.40
C TYR A 75 -6.72 -2.60 -2.16
N VAL A 76 -5.81 -2.82 -1.21
CA VAL A 76 -6.13 -3.24 0.16
C VAL A 76 -5.82 -2.08 1.10
N ARG A 77 -6.69 -1.88 2.09
CA ARG A 77 -6.56 -0.86 3.13
C ARG A 77 -6.14 -1.51 4.45
N TYR A 78 -5.15 -0.91 5.11
CA TYR A 78 -4.75 -1.24 6.46
C TYR A 78 -4.89 -0.01 7.35
N SER A 79 -5.61 -0.15 8.46
CA SER A 79 -5.66 0.88 9.51
C SER A 79 -4.51 0.63 10.48
N VAL A 80 -3.65 1.63 10.65
CA VAL A 80 -2.54 1.60 11.61
C VAL A 80 -2.93 2.47 12.80
N PRO A 81 -3.11 1.91 14.00
CA PRO A 81 -3.49 2.68 15.18
C PRO A 81 -2.36 3.60 15.63
N ALA A 82 -2.70 4.68 16.33
CA ALA A 82 -1.70 5.55 16.94
C ALA A 82 -0.80 4.78 17.92
N GLY A 83 0.45 5.19 18.03
CA GLY A 83 1.43 4.57 18.91
C GLY A 83 2.87 4.84 18.50
N THR A 84 3.80 4.43 19.36
CA THR A 84 5.25 4.62 19.16
C THR A 84 5.96 3.36 18.66
N GLU A 85 5.29 2.20 18.73
CA GLU A 85 5.86 0.92 18.30
C GLU A 85 5.93 0.79 16.78
N ASN A 86 6.98 0.11 16.31
CA ASN A 86 7.12 -0.25 14.90
C ASN A 86 6.01 -1.20 14.47
N VAL A 87 5.54 -1.04 13.23
CA VAL A 87 4.41 -1.80 12.70
C VAL A 87 4.89 -2.67 11.55
N ALA A 88 4.56 -3.96 11.59
CA ALA A 88 4.83 -4.90 10.51
C ALA A 88 3.52 -5.33 9.84
N LEU A 89 3.39 -5.08 8.54
CA LEU A 89 2.25 -5.51 7.73
C LEU A 89 2.68 -6.48 6.65
N MET A 90 1.83 -7.47 6.38
CA MET A 90 1.99 -8.38 5.25
C MET A 90 0.83 -8.23 4.28
N THR A 91 1.16 -8.04 3.01
CA THR A 91 0.19 -7.91 1.92
C THR A 91 0.35 -9.04 0.91
N LYS A 92 -0.76 -9.44 0.29
CA LYS A 92 -0.78 -10.39 -0.82
C LYS A 92 -1.72 -9.85 -1.89
N PRO A 93 -1.33 -9.90 -3.17
CA PRO A 93 -2.26 -9.60 -4.25
C PRO A 93 -3.45 -10.55 -4.24
N LYS A 94 -4.65 -9.98 -4.38
CA LYS A 94 -5.89 -10.70 -4.69
C LYS A 94 -6.15 -10.55 -6.18
N PHE A 95 -5.54 -11.39 -6.99
CA PHE A 95 -5.88 -11.50 -8.41
C PHE A 95 -7.17 -12.31 -8.53
N ASN A 96 -8.21 -11.70 -9.11
CA ASN A 96 -9.41 -12.40 -9.54
C ASN A 96 -9.31 -12.64 -11.05
N GLN A 97 -9.09 -13.89 -11.45
CA GLN A 97 -8.93 -14.25 -12.87
C GLN A 97 -10.22 -14.09 -13.67
N LEU A 98 -11.39 -14.18 -13.03
CA LEU A 98 -12.70 -14.10 -13.70
C LEU A 98 -13.12 -12.67 -14.01
N GLU A 99 -12.71 -11.71 -13.18
CA GLU A 99 -13.01 -10.28 -13.38
C GLU A 99 -11.95 -9.58 -14.25
N GLY A 100 -10.99 -10.33 -14.80
CA GLY A 100 -9.97 -9.77 -15.69
C GLY A 100 -9.16 -8.67 -15.01
N ASN A 101 -8.67 -8.92 -13.80
CA ASN A 101 -7.71 -8.04 -13.15
C ASN A 101 -6.30 -8.41 -13.63
N PRO A 102 -5.72 -7.74 -14.66
CA PRO A 102 -4.36 -8.00 -15.11
C PRO A 102 -3.32 -7.76 -14.01
#